data_AF-A0A7J2HEG1-F1
#
_entry.id   AF-A0A7J2HEG1-F1
#
_cell.length_a   1.000
_cell.length_b   1.000
_cell.length_c   1.000
_cell.angle_alpha   90.00
_cell.angle_beta   90.00
_cell.angle_gamma   90.00
#
_symmetry.space_group_name_H-M   'P 1'
#
loop_
_entity.id
_entity.type
_entity.pdbx_description
1 polymer ?
#
loop_
_entity_poly.entity_id
_entity_poly.type
_entity_poly.pdbx_seq_one_letter_code
_entity_poly.pdbx_strand_id
1 'polypeptide(L)'
;TPSDDRKFAAALREISKPTIIVANKMDLDTAPENFQRLRDQLVDKIVIPCSAEAELILRRAEQRGLIKYVPGEEKFEIINSSALTDRQKWALEIIRRKILDEYMRTGVQFALNVAVFKLLKMSAVYPVYDIKKLTDHKGNILPDAYLMPEGATVEDLAREIHSDLAKGILYAIDARTGLRLPASYKLKDRDVLSIVSSQKRGG
;
A
#
# COMPACT_ATOMS: atom_id res chain seq x y z
N THR A 1 -35.00 -22.12 3.20
CA THR A 1 -35.92 -21.53 2.20
C THR A 1 -35.13 -20.58 1.30
N PRO A 2 -35.63 -20.15 0.12
CA PRO A 2 -34.91 -19.20 -0.73
C PRO A 2 -34.53 -17.88 -0.03
N SER A 3 -35.24 -17.52 1.05
CA SER A 3 -34.89 -16.37 1.90
C SER A 3 -33.70 -16.64 2.81
N ASP A 4 -33.48 -17.88 3.25
CA ASP A 4 -32.35 -18.25 4.12
C ASP A 4 -31.06 -18.34 3.30
N ASP A 5 -31.14 -18.85 2.07
CA ASP A 5 -30.01 -18.94 1.15
C ASP A 5 -29.45 -17.56 0.81
N ARG A 6 -30.33 -16.56 0.62
CA ARG A 6 -29.92 -15.16 0.37
C ARG A 6 -29.24 -14.53 1.58
N LYS A 7 -29.76 -14.78 2.79
CA LYS A 7 -29.15 -14.27 4.03
C LYS A 7 -27.78 -14.90 4.25
N PHE A 8 -27.66 -16.21 4.04
CA PHE A 8 -26.40 -16.92 4.11
C PHE A 8 -25.39 -16.40 3.09
N ALA A 9 -25.79 -16.25 1.82
CA ALA A 9 -24.92 -15.72 0.77
C ALA A 9 -24.46 -14.28 1.05
N ALA A 10 -25.34 -13.43 1.59
CA ALA A 10 -24.98 -12.06 1.97
C ALA A 10 -23.92 -12.04 3.08
N ALA A 11 -24.12 -12.81 4.16
CA ALA A 11 -23.16 -12.90 5.26
C ALA A 11 -21.82 -13.51 4.81
N LEU A 12 -21.86 -14.58 3.99
CA LEU A 12 -20.65 -15.19 3.46
C LEU A 12 -19.86 -14.22 2.57
N ARG A 13 -20.54 -13.40 1.76
CA ARG A 13 -19.89 -12.38 0.92
C ARG A 13 -19.17 -11.35 1.78
N GLU A 14 -19.76 -10.90 2.88
CA GLU A 14 -19.13 -9.89 3.74
C GLU A 14 -17.84 -10.40 4.39
N ILE A 15 -17.81 -11.69 4.77
CA ILE A 15 -16.62 -12.32 5.36
C ILE A 15 -15.56 -12.64 4.30
N SER A 16 -15.97 -13.26 3.19
CA SER A 16 -15.05 -13.77 2.17
C SER A 16 -14.60 -12.73 1.15
N LYS A 17 -15.33 -11.63 1.02
CA LYS A 17 -15.06 -10.51 0.09
C LYS A 17 -15.16 -9.17 0.83
N PRO A 18 -14.22 -8.89 1.75
CA PRO A 18 -14.06 -7.54 2.30
C PRO A 18 -14.01 -6.52 1.17
N THR A 19 -14.78 -5.43 1.28
CA THR A 19 -14.98 -4.46 0.19
C THR A 19 -14.76 -3.03 0.68
N ILE A 20 -14.09 -2.22 -0.15
CA ILE A 20 -14.00 -0.76 0.00
C ILE A 20 -14.71 -0.08 -1.16
N ILE A 21 -15.20 1.13 -0.94
CA ILE A 21 -15.87 1.94 -1.97
C ILE A 21 -14.94 3.08 -2.36
N VAL A 22 -14.65 3.20 -3.65
CA VAL A 22 -13.85 4.29 -4.21
C VAL A 22 -14.79 5.27 -4.89
N ALA A 23 -15.03 6.42 -4.25
CA ALA A 23 -15.85 7.50 -4.78
C ALA A 23 -15.01 8.31 -5.79
N ASN A 24 -14.99 7.84 -7.04
CA ASN A 24 -14.23 8.46 -8.11
C ASN A 24 -14.89 9.75 -8.65
N LYS A 25 -14.12 10.55 -9.40
CA LYS A 25 -14.50 11.82 -10.04
C LYS A 25 -14.62 13.01 -9.09
N MET A 26 -13.79 13.05 -8.04
CA MET A 26 -13.73 14.17 -7.10
C MET A 26 -13.27 15.50 -7.72
N ASP A 27 -12.86 15.51 -8.99
CA ASP A 27 -12.53 16.68 -9.80
C ASP A 27 -13.75 17.46 -10.32
N LEU A 28 -14.96 16.89 -10.20
CA LEU A 28 -16.21 17.55 -10.57
C LEU A 28 -16.74 18.42 -9.42
N ASP A 29 -17.31 19.58 -9.74
CA ASP A 29 -17.85 20.52 -8.75
C ASP A 29 -19.03 19.93 -7.94
N THR A 30 -19.78 18.99 -8.52
CA THR A 30 -20.87 18.28 -7.84
C THR A 30 -20.40 17.10 -6.97
N ALA A 31 -19.12 16.78 -6.99
CA ALA A 31 -18.60 15.60 -6.30
C ALA A 31 -18.68 15.67 -4.75
N PRO A 32 -18.42 16.80 -4.08
CA PRO A 32 -18.46 16.87 -2.62
C PRO A 32 -19.82 16.48 -2.03
N GLU A 33 -20.92 16.98 -2.61
CA GLU A 33 -22.28 16.65 -2.17
C GLU A 33 -22.59 15.16 -2.36
N ASN A 34 -22.24 14.60 -3.52
CA ASN A 34 -22.44 13.18 -3.80
C ASN A 34 -21.58 12.28 -2.90
N PHE A 35 -20.35 12.70 -2.60
CA PHE A 35 -19.47 12.01 -1.67
C PHE A 35 -20.05 11.98 -0.27
N GLN A 36 -20.59 13.11 0.21
CA GLN A 36 -21.25 13.18 1.51
C GLN A 36 -22.46 12.23 1.56
N ARG A 37 -23.32 12.24 0.53
CA ARG A 37 -24.46 11.32 0.42
C ARG A 37 -24.03 9.85 0.44
N LEU A 38 -22.94 9.50 -0.26
CA LEU A 38 -22.40 8.13 -0.24
C LEU A 38 -21.93 7.72 1.17
N ARG A 39 -21.27 8.62 1.89
CA ARG A 39 -20.83 8.36 3.27
C ARG A 39 -22.00 8.17 4.23
N ASP A 40 -23.05 8.97 4.07
CA ASP A 40 -24.24 8.91 4.93
C ASP A 40 -25.09 7.66 4.67
N GLN A 41 -25.07 7.14 3.44
CA GLN A 41 -25.81 5.91 3.08
C GLN A 41 -25.03 4.63 3.38
N LEU A 42 -23.70 4.67 3.30
CA LEU A 42 -22.83 3.50 3.43
C LEU A 42 -21.98 3.57 4.71
N VAL A 43 -22.64 3.82 5.84
CA VAL A 43 -22.00 4.03 7.16
C VAL A 43 -21.18 2.84 7.65
N ASP A 44 -21.48 1.64 7.17
CA ASP A 44 -20.80 0.39 7.52
C ASP A 44 -19.62 0.07 6.58
N LYS A 45 -19.43 0.85 5.51
CA LYS A 45 -18.37 0.64 4.51
C LYS A 45 -17.35 1.77 4.56
N ILE A 46 -16.11 1.43 4.22
CA ILE A 46 -15.05 2.42 4.04
C ILE A 46 -15.23 3.05 2.66
N VAL A 47 -15.53 4.35 2.62
CA VAL A 47 -15.67 5.15 1.40
C VAL A 47 -14.48 6.10 1.27
N ILE A 48 -13.80 6.06 0.12
CA ILE A 48 -12.57 6.81 -0.13
C ILE A 48 -12.78 7.76 -1.31
N PRO A 49 -12.59 9.08 -1.15
CA PRO A 49 -12.67 10.04 -2.25
C PRO A 49 -11.48 9.85 -3.19
N CYS A 50 -11.72 9.89 -4.50
CA CYS A 50 -10.69 9.67 -5.50
C CYS A 50 -10.91 10.47 -6.79
N SER A 51 -9.83 10.92 -7.41
CA SER A 51 -9.81 11.37 -8.81
C SER A 51 -8.76 10.57 -9.57
N ALA A 52 -9.20 9.52 -10.27
CA ALA A 52 -8.35 8.69 -11.10
C ALA A 52 -7.81 9.45 -12.33
N GLU A 53 -8.57 10.43 -12.83
CA GLU A 53 -8.14 11.28 -13.94
C GLU A 53 -6.97 12.20 -13.52
N ALA A 54 -7.08 12.83 -12.35
CA ALA A 54 -5.99 13.62 -11.79
C ALA A 54 -4.71 12.78 -11.61
N GLU A 55 -4.83 11.58 -11.03
CA GLU A 55 -3.70 10.66 -10.86
C GLU A 55 -3.07 10.28 -12.20
N LEU A 56 -3.88 9.99 -13.22
CA LEU A 56 -3.39 9.64 -14.55
C LEU A 56 -2.62 10.80 -15.21
N ILE A 57 -3.12 12.03 -15.07
CA ILE A 57 -2.46 13.23 -15.60
C ILE A 57 -1.10 13.44 -14.92
N LEU A 58 -1.05 13.35 -13.59
CA LEU A 58 0.19 13.51 -12.83
C LEU A 58 1.21 12.43 -13.20
N ARG A 59 0.80 11.16 -13.27
CA ARG A 59 1.70 10.06 -13.68
C ARG A 59 2.22 10.22 -15.10
N ARG A 60 1.40 10.67 -16.05
CA ARG A 60 1.85 10.92 -17.43
C ARG A 60 2.79 12.10 -17.53
N ALA A 61 2.59 13.15 -16.73
CA ALA A 61 3.48 14.30 -16.69
C ALA A 61 4.84 13.92 -16.08
N GLU A 62 4.84 13.08 -15.05
CA GLU A 62 6.05 12.56 -14.41
C GLU A 62 6.86 11.65 -15.35
N GLN A 63 6.19 10.71 -16.02
CA GLN A 63 6.83 9.83 -17.02
C GLN A 63 7.48 10.59 -18.18
N ARG A 64 7.02 11.81 -18.47
CA ARG A 64 7.57 12.70 -19.49
C ARG A 64 8.67 13.62 -18.95
N GLY A 65 9.04 13.51 -17.67
CA GLY A 65 10.02 14.35 -17.01
C GLY A 65 9.59 15.82 -16.85
N LEU A 66 8.29 16.11 -16.95
CA LEU A 66 7.76 17.48 -16.83
C LEU A 66 7.61 17.90 -15.36
N ILE A 67 7.26 16.93 -14.51
CA ILE A 67 7.08 17.11 -13.08
C ILE A 67 7.80 15.99 -12.30
N LYS A 68 8.10 16.25 -11.03
CA LYS A 68 8.44 15.25 -10.03
C LYS A 68 7.20 14.97 -9.20
N TYR A 69 6.72 13.73 -9.22
CA TYR A 69 5.55 13.31 -8.47
C TYR A 69 5.71 11.86 -8.04
N VAL A 70 5.45 11.57 -6.77
CA VAL A 70 5.35 10.19 -6.28
C VAL A 70 3.87 9.86 -6.12
N PRO A 71 3.36 8.75 -6.69
CA PRO A 71 1.95 8.39 -6.57
C PRO A 71 1.44 8.41 -5.12
N GLY A 72 0.36 9.16 -4.89
CA GLY A 72 -0.23 9.32 -3.57
C GLY A 72 0.37 10.41 -2.69
N GLU A 73 1.40 11.13 -3.17
CA GLU A 73 1.87 12.33 -2.50
C GLU A 73 0.88 13.49 -2.62
N GLU A 74 0.99 14.41 -1.66
CA GLU A 74 0.09 15.55 -1.53
C GLU A 74 0.53 16.72 -2.42
N LYS A 75 1.73 16.64 -3.00
CA LYS A 75 2.34 17.70 -3.81
C LYS A 75 3.13 17.11 -4.98
N PHE A 76 3.35 17.93 -5.99
CA PHE A 76 4.27 17.67 -7.08
C PHE A 76 5.09 18.93 -7.37
N GLU A 77 6.28 18.74 -7.92
CA GLU A 77 7.19 19.82 -8.31
C GLU A 77 7.27 19.90 -9.83
N ILE A 78 7.22 21.09 -10.41
CA ILE A 78 7.39 21.27 -11.85
C ILE A 78 8.89 21.40 -12.13
N ILE A 79 9.45 20.46 -12.90
CA ILE A 79 10.88 20.44 -13.25
C ILE A 79 11.13 21.28 -14.50
N ASN A 80 10.25 21.17 -15.50
CA ASN A 80 10.44 21.83 -16.79
C ASN A 80 9.22 22.65 -17.19
N SER A 81 9.11 23.85 -16.62
CA SER A 81 8.00 24.78 -16.87
C SER A 81 7.94 25.30 -18.31
N SER A 82 9.08 25.35 -19.00
CA SER A 82 9.21 25.79 -20.40
C SER A 82 8.70 24.75 -21.40
N ALA A 83 8.77 23.46 -21.06
CA ALA A 83 8.27 22.37 -21.90
C ALA A 83 6.75 22.13 -21.77
N LEU A 84 6.09 22.78 -20.81
CA LEU A 84 4.66 22.66 -20.59
C LEU A 84 3.87 23.64 -21.46
N THR A 85 2.88 23.11 -22.18
CA THR A 85 1.87 23.94 -22.87
C THR A 85 0.96 24.63 -21.85
N ASP A 86 0.35 25.76 -22.22
CA ASP A 86 -0.55 26.50 -21.32
C ASP A 86 -1.72 25.66 -20.83
N ARG A 87 -2.26 24.78 -21.69
CA ARG A 87 -3.30 23.82 -21.31
C ARG A 87 -2.84 22.84 -20.24
N GLN A 88 -1.59 22.35 -20.32
CA GLN A 88 -1.04 21.43 -19.32
C GLN A 88 -0.77 22.15 -18.00
N LYS A 89 -0.24 23.38 -18.04
CA LYS A 89 -0.05 24.20 -16.83
C LYS A 89 -1.38 24.44 -16.12
N TRP A 90 -2.40 24.81 -16.89
CA TRP A 90 -3.74 25.03 -16.36
C TRP A 90 -4.36 23.76 -15.76
N ALA A 91 -4.22 22.60 -16.41
CA ALA A 91 -4.70 21.33 -15.88
C ALA A 91 -4.00 20.94 -14.57
N LEU A 92 -2.67 21.10 -14.50
CA LEU A 92 -1.90 20.83 -13.28
C LEU A 92 -2.30 21.75 -12.13
N GLU A 93 -2.56 23.03 -12.43
CA GLU A 93 -3.02 24.00 -11.43
C GLU A 93 -4.41 23.67 -10.90
N ILE A 94 -5.33 23.21 -11.77
CA ILE A 94 -6.65 22.73 -11.34
C ILE A 94 -6.50 21.52 -10.43
N ILE A 95 -5.67 20.55 -10.79
CA ILE A 95 -5.46 19.36 -9.97
C ILE A 95 -4.91 19.75 -8.60
N ARG A 96 -3.93 20.66 -8.55
CA ARG A 96 -3.40 21.19 -7.29
C ARG A 96 -4.51 21.80 -6.44
N ARG A 97 -5.28 22.74 -7.00
CA ARG A 97 -6.29 23.49 -6.25
C ARG A 97 -7.53 22.68 -5.86
N LYS A 98 -8.10 21.91 -6.78
CA LYS A 98 -9.37 21.19 -6.55
C LYS A 98 -9.19 19.85 -5.86
N ILE A 99 -8.05 19.18 -6.06
CA ILE A 99 -7.83 17.82 -5.54
C ILE A 99 -6.84 17.83 -4.39
N LEU A 100 -5.62 18.34 -4.63
CA LEU A 100 -4.56 18.23 -3.63
C LEU A 100 -4.77 19.18 -2.46
N ASP A 101 -5.20 20.42 -2.68
CA ASP A 101 -5.42 21.36 -1.58
C ASP A 101 -6.65 20.99 -0.73
N GLU A 102 -7.72 20.46 -1.35
CA GLU A 102 -8.94 20.06 -0.61
C GLU A 102 -8.87 18.67 0.02
N TYR A 103 -8.36 17.68 -0.71
CA TYR A 103 -8.37 16.26 -0.29
C TYR A 103 -6.99 15.73 0.11
N MET A 104 -5.94 16.55 0.00
CA MET A 104 -4.53 16.21 0.26
C MET A 104 -3.96 15.11 -0.64
N ARG A 105 -4.74 14.48 -1.51
CA ARG A 105 -4.29 13.38 -2.37
C ARG A 105 -5.32 13.09 -3.46
N THR A 106 -4.87 12.44 -4.52
CA THR A 106 -5.75 11.92 -5.60
C THR A 106 -6.60 10.74 -5.15
N GLY A 107 -6.25 10.08 -4.05
CA GLY A 107 -7.04 8.99 -3.45
C GLY A 107 -6.80 7.60 -4.02
N VAL A 108 -6.18 7.45 -5.19
CA VAL A 108 -5.93 6.12 -5.81
C VAL A 108 -4.97 5.28 -4.96
N GLN A 109 -3.76 5.78 -4.72
CA GLN A 109 -2.77 5.05 -3.91
C GLN A 109 -3.25 4.85 -2.47
N PHE A 110 -3.98 5.83 -1.93
CA PHE A 110 -4.58 5.72 -0.61
C PHE A 110 -5.65 4.62 -0.54
N ALA A 111 -6.49 4.48 -1.56
CA ALA A 111 -7.46 3.39 -1.63
C ALA A 111 -6.79 2.02 -1.66
N LEU A 112 -5.70 1.86 -2.43
CA LEU A 112 -4.90 0.64 -2.43
C LEU A 112 -4.29 0.36 -1.05
N ASN A 113 -3.68 1.37 -0.42
CA ASN A 113 -3.10 1.22 0.92
C ASN A 113 -4.16 0.82 1.95
N VAL A 114 -5.34 1.43 1.91
CA VAL A 114 -6.44 1.06 2.82
C VAL A 114 -6.94 -0.35 2.54
N ALA A 115 -7.05 -0.76 1.27
CA ALA A 115 -7.43 -2.12 0.92
C ALA A 115 -6.43 -3.15 1.48
N VAL A 116 -5.12 -2.92 1.29
CA VAL A 116 -4.09 -3.87 1.71
C VAL A 116 -3.89 -3.87 3.22
N PHE A 117 -3.63 -2.70 3.82
CA PHE A 117 -3.19 -2.61 5.20
C PHE A 117 -4.34 -2.56 6.21
N LYS A 118 -5.51 -2.00 5.85
CA LYS A 118 -6.64 -1.89 6.78
C LYS A 118 -7.70 -2.95 6.55
N LEU A 119 -8.13 -3.14 5.30
CA LEU A 119 -9.22 -4.06 4.98
C LEU A 119 -8.74 -5.52 5.03
N LEU A 120 -7.63 -5.83 4.37
CA LEU A 120 -7.03 -7.16 4.39
C LEU A 120 -6.09 -7.39 5.58
N LYS A 121 -5.84 -6.33 6.36
CA LYS A 121 -4.99 -6.34 7.56
C LYS A 121 -3.62 -6.96 7.33
N MET A 122 -3.01 -6.63 6.20
CA MET A 122 -1.66 -7.09 5.87
C MET A 122 -0.62 -6.14 6.47
N SER A 123 0.58 -6.64 6.69
CA SER A 123 1.76 -5.87 7.12
C SER A 123 2.86 -6.05 6.07
N ALA A 124 3.51 -4.96 5.66
CA ALA A 124 4.66 -5.03 4.78
C ALA A 124 5.93 -5.34 5.59
N VAL A 125 6.62 -6.42 5.27
CA VAL A 125 7.82 -6.88 5.99
C VAL A 125 8.97 -7.02 5.01
N TYR A 126 10.17 -6.59 5.42
CA TYR A 126 11.34 -6.47 4.56
C TYR A 126 12.44 -7.43 5.04
N PRO A 127 12.58 -8.62 4.44
CA PRO A 127 13.69 -9.50 4.76
C PRO A 127 15.00 -8.95 4.17
N VAL A 128 16.06 -8.98 4.96
CA VAL A 128 17.42 -8.57 4.55
C VAL A 128 18.44 -9.61 4.97
N TYR A 129 19.55 -9.71 4.25
CA TYR A 129 20.66 -10.56 4.68
C TYR A 129 21.57 -9.82 5.66
N ASP A 130 22.07 -8.65 5.28
CA ASP A 130 22.92 -7.80 6.10
C ASP A 130 22.08 -6.71 6.80
N ILE A 131 22.04 -6.76 8.14
CA ILE A 131 21.27 -5.80 8.96
C ILE A 131 21.87 -4.39 9.03
N LYS A 132 23.18 -4.23 8.76
CA LYS A 132 23.84 -2.92 8.82
C LYS A 132 23.67 -2.17 7.50
N LYS A 133 23.82 -2.90 6.39
CA LYS A 133 23.65 -2.33 5.05
C LYS A 133 22.21 -2.38 4.56
N LEU A 134 21.36 -3.18 5.21
CA LEU A 134 20.00 -3.50 4.78
C LEU A 134 19.99 -4.15 3.40
N THR A 135 21.00 -4.96 3.09
CA THR A 135 21.19 -5.53 1.74
C THR A 135 20.97 -7.03 1.68
N ASP A 136 20.71 -7.53 0.47
CA ASP A 136 20.89 -8.94 0.13
C ASP A 136 22.38 -9.30 -0.07
N HIS A 137 22.62 -10.54 -0.51
CA HIS A 137 23.95 -11.04 -0.89
C HIS A 137 24.59 -10.32 -2.08
N LYS A 138 23.78 -9.69 -2.94
CA LYS A 138 24.23 -8.97 -4.14
C LYS A 138 24.48 -7.48 -3.88
N GLY A 139 24.18 -7.00 -2.67
CA GLY A 139 24.33 -5.60 -2.27
C GLY A 139 23.10 -4.73 -2.61
N ASN A 140 21.97 -5.32 -3.02
CA ASN A 140 20.74 -4.57 -3.26
C ASN A 140 20.12 -4.17 -1.92
N ILE A 141 19.83 -2.88 -1.73
CA ILE A 141 19.24 -2.34 -0.50
C ILE A 141 17.73 -2.63 -0.49
N LEU A 142 17.25 -3.23 0.61
CA LEU A 142 15.85 -3.63 0.82
C LEU A 142 15.27 -4.35 -0.43
N PRO A 143 15.82 -5.53 -0.76
CA PRO A 143 15.58 -6.20 -2.05
C PRO A 143 14.11 -6.52 -2.29
N ASP A 144 13.41 -6.94 -1.22
CA ASP A 144 12.07 -7.50 -1.29
C ASP A 144 11.17 -6.90 -0.21
N ALA A 145 9.87 -6.89 -0.49
CA ALA A 145 8.82 -6.54 0.45
C ALA A 145 7.71 -7.60 0.39
N TYR A 146 7.46 -8.25 1.51
CA TYR A 146 6.43 -9.29 1.66
C TYR A 146 5.21 -8.72 2.36
N LEU A 147 4.02 -8.99 1.83
CA LEU A 147 2.76 -8.67 2.50
C LEU A 147 2.32 -9.89 3.32
N MET A 148 2.45 -9.78 4.64
CA MET A 148 2.12 -10.86 5.58
C MET A 148 0.78 -10.56 6.27
N PRO A 149 -0.11 -11.56 6.46
CA PRO A 149 -1.39 -11.36 7.13
C PRO A 149 -1.21 -11.00 8.61
N GLU A 150 -2.23 -10.38 9.20
CA GLU A 150 -2.26 -10.05 10.64
C GLU A 150 -1.96 -11.30 11.49
N GLY A 151 -0.99 -11.16 12.40
CA GLY A 151 -0.60 -12.22 13.31
C GLY A 151 0.41 -13.24 12.75
N ALA A 152 0.84 -13.09 11.49
CA ALA A 152 1.94 -13.88 10.93
C ALA A 152 3.22 -13.74 11.77
N THR A 153 4.00 -14.81 11.79
CA THR A 153 5.23 -14.92 12.60
C THR A 153 6.49 -14.88 11.73
N VAL A 154 7.65 -14.74 12.38
CA VAL A 154 8.95 -14.86 11.71
C VAL A 154 9.09 -16.20 10.98
N GLU A 155 8.56 -17.29 11.54
CA GLU A 155 8.54 -18.59 10.87
C GLU A 155 7.69 -18.58 9.60
N ASP A 156 6.53 -17.92 9.62
CA ASP A 156 5.67 -17.78 8.43
C ASP A 156 6.37 -16.98 7.33
N LEU A 157 7.07 -15.90 7.69
CA LEU A 157 7.90 -15.15 6.75
C LEU A 157 9.01 -16.02 6.16
N ALA A 158 9.70 -16.81 6.99
CA ALA A 158 10.73 -17.72 6.51
C ALA A 158 10.17 -18.73 5.51
N ARG A 159 8.95 -19.22 5.75
CA ARG A 159 8.26 -20.18 4.88
C ARG A 159 7.87 -19.56 3.55
N GLU A 160 7.39 -18.32 3.58
CA GLU A 160 7.04 -17.53 2.39
C GLU A 160 8.26 -17.26 1.49
N ILE A 161 9.42 -17.03 2.09
CA ILE A 161 10.69 -16.87 1.36
C ILE A 161 11.14 -18.21 0.77
N HIS A 162 11.30 -19.23 1.62
CA HIS A 162 11.66 -20.59 1.19
C HIS A 162 11.41 -21.63 2.29
N SER A 163 10.79 -22.76 1.94
CA SER A 163 10.46 -23.83 2.91
C SER A 163 11.65 -24.36 3.72
N ASP A 164 12.84 -24.46 3.12
CA ASP A 164 14.07 -24.89 3.83
C ASP A 164 14.56 -23.86 4.87
N LEU A 165 14.32 -22.56 4.63
CA LEU A 165 14.64 -21.51 5.59
C LEU A 165 13.79 -21.69 6.86
N ALA A 166 12.50 -22.02 6.69
CA ALA A 166 11.59 -22.30 7.79
C ALA A 166 11.98 -23.55 8.59
N LYS A 167 12.35 -24.66 7.93
CA LYS A 167 12.73 -25.92 8.61
C LYS A 167 13.92 -25.76 9.57
N GLY A 168 14.85 -24.89 9.23
CA GLY A 168 16.07 -24.68 10.00
C GLY A 168 16.07 -23.43 10.87
N ILE A 169 14.96 -22.68 10.96
CA ILE A 169 14.95 -21.36 11.58
C ILE A 169 15.38 -21.40 13.05
N LEU A 170 16.29 -20.51 13.43
CA LEU A 170 16.76 -20.38 14.81
C LEU A 170 16.15 -19.14 15.47
N TYR A 171 16.30 -17.99 14.81
CA TYR A 171 15.79 -16.69 15.25
C TYR A 171 15.85 -15.70 14.08
N ALA A 172 15.21 -14.54 14.24
CA ALA A 172 15.46 -13.38 13.38
C ALA A 172 16.18 -12.29 14.15
N ILE A 173 16.78 -11.35 13.42
CA ILE A 173 17.36 -10.13 13.98
C ILE A 173 16.59 -8.94 13.41
N ASP A 174 16.08 -8.09 14.28
CA ASP A 174 15.52 -6.79 13.88
C ASP A 174 16.67 -5.86 13.48
N ALA A 175 16.67 -5.40 12.23
CA ALA A 175 17.73 -4.54 11.70
C ALA A 175 17.76 -3.16 12.36
N ARG A 176 16.66 -2.68 12.94
CA ARG A 176 16.60 -1.36 13.60
C ARG A 176 17.19 -1.38 15.00
N THR A 177 16.83 -2.40 15.79
CA THR A 177 17.23 -2.51 17.19
C THR A 177 18.43 -3.42 17.42
N GLY A 178 18.75 -4.29 16.46
CA GLY A 178 19.76 -5.33 16.59
C GLY A 178 19.34 -6.48 17.51
N LEU A 179 18.10 -6.49 17.99
CA LEU A 179 17.61 -7.50 18.92
C LEU A 179 17.32 -8.81 18.21
N ARG A 180 17.59 -9.92 18.91
CA ARG A 180 17.18 -11.26 18.48
C ARG A 180 15.71 -11.47 18.81
N LEU A 181 14.96 -11.89 17.80
CA LEU A 181 13.55 -12.19 17.87
C LEU A 181 13.33 -13.70 17.73
N PRO A 182 12.48 -14.32 18.58
CA PRO A 182 12.15 -15.72 18.44
C PRO A 182 11.36 -15.99 17.15
N ALA A 183 11.35 -17.24 16.68
CA ALA A 183 10.57 -17.65 15.51
C ALA A 183 9.06 -17.36 15.65
N SER A 184 8.54 -17.38 16.89
CA SER A 184 7.14 -17.08 17.24
C SER A 184 6.83 -15.57 17.35
N TYR A 185 7.81 -14.69 17.15
CA TYR A 185 7.56 -13.25 17.16
C TYR A 185 6.55 -12.88 16.06
N LYS A 186 5.51 -12.15 16.46
CA LYS A 186 4.48 -11.65 15.54
C LYS A 186 5.02 -10.45 14.79
N LEU A 187 5.02 -10.56 13.47
CA LEU A 187 5.47 -9.51 12.56
C LEU A 187 4.61 -8.26 12.74
N LYS A 188 5.27 -7.11 12.62
CA LYS A 188 4.64 -5.79 12.60
C LYS A 188 4.86 -5.14 11.25
N ASP A 189 3.99 -4.18 10.94
CA ASP A 189 4.13 -3.38 9.72
C ASP A 189 5.48 -2.67 9.71
N ARG A 190 6.18 -2.79 8.58
CA ARG A 190 7.52 -2.26 8.31
C ARG A 190 8.63 -2.88 9.12
N ASP A 191 8.47 -4.10 9.64
CA ASP A 191 9.59 -4.83 10.21
C ASP A 191 10.67 -5.09 9.15
N VAL A 192 11.93 -4.93 9.54
CA VAL A 192 13.09 -5.19 8.69
C VAL A 192 13.92 -6.26 9.38
N LEU A 193 13.90 -7.48 8.85
CA LEU A 193 14.36 -8.66 9.59
C LEU A 193 15.43 -9.44 8.81
N SER A 194 16.48 -9.87 9.49
CA SER A 194 17.39 -10.89 8.98
C SER A 194 17.11 -12.23 9.61
N ILE A 195 16.78 -13.23 8.79
CA ILE A 195 16.42 -14.57 9.26
C ILE A 195 17.68 -15.43 9.35
N VAL A 196 17.91 -15.99 10.54
CA VAL A 196 19.04 -16.87 10.81
C VAL A 196 18.54 -18.31 10.89
N SER A 197 19.06 -19.17 10.03
CA SER A 197 18.72 -20.59 9.95
C SER A 197 19.97 -21.46 10.08
N SER A 198 19.79 -22.64 10.69
CA SER A 198 20.82 -23.67 10.84
C SER A 198 21.23 -24.29 9.51
N GLN A 199 20.34 -24.26 8.51
CA GLN A 199 20.68 -24.60 7.13
C GLN A 199 21.34 -23.39 6.45
N LYS A 200 22.61 -23.15 6.79
CA LYS A 200 23.45 -22.25 6.00
C LYS A 200 23.60 -22.84 4.61
N ARG A 201 22.97 -22.24 3.59
CA ARG A 201 23.51 -22.32 2.22
C ARG A 201 24.83 -21.52 2.23
N GLY A 202 25.92 -22.22 2.52
CA GLY A 202 27.21 -21.88 1.93
C GLY A 202 27.12 -22.21 0.45
N GLY A 203 27.27 -21.20 -0.39
CA GLY A 203 27.23 -21.28 -1.85
C GLY A 203 27.29 -19.90 -2.45
#